data_AF-A0A6P6TVX0-F1
#
_entry.id   AF-A0A6P6TVX0-F1
#
_cell.length_a   1.000
_cell.length_b   1.000
_cell.length_c   1.000
_cell.angle_alpha   90.00
_cell.angle_beta   90.00
_cell.angle_gamma   90.00
#
_symmetry.space_group_name_H-M   'P 1'
#
loop_
_entity.id
_entity.type
_entity.pdbx_description
1 polymer ?
#
loop_
_entity_poly.entity_id
_entity_poly.type
_entity_poly.pdbx_seq_one_letter_code
_entity_poly.pdbx_strand_id
1 'polypeptide(L)'
;MDPFRRRLNSRKAIFPQVLPYFILIFIILVLAIIKDGLHNEKFNSHLSKLENQSSSGSSHLTKAVHYYNTVFQRLMDEGFLLPSSKALCIESISGHDVMALRNIGVIDAFGISEAALRASEHGLNHDPFHNNTFDFEFFGHSSWFDWSVHPSETIAQICRTLKAGGYLVVHIAVNDEYTYNSFINLFTCFTLKASRDIKFKEFALPSLHEFVLKKANKHSSPSQLESSDKCKVPKYKRDLINDLEPLVMEEPQDSWSWDGLGKNADGIQYLSSMVDLRYKERHIYVDLGARNYDSSIGSWFEKQYPKQNKTFEVYAFEADKSFYGEYEGKKGVKLMPYAAWVRNETLSFEIDREPDNVGLQWAEMGRIQPKQLSTEDRENIDKVYRVEALDLADWLIRTFSKRDFVVMKMDIEGSEFDLMNRLVESGAFCLIDELFLECHYDRWIKCCSGEKTNRHKRSYAQCMNLYAKLRKDGCFVHQWW
;
A
#
# COMPACT_ATOMS: atom_id res chain seq x y z
N MET A 1 -67.39 19.30 -14.53
CA MET A 1 -66.08 19.59 -15.12
C MET A 1 -65.06 18.73 -14.39
N ASP A 2 -64.65 17.63 -15.02
CA ASP A 2 -63.80 16.60 -14.42
C ASP A 2 -62.51 16.49 -15.28
N PRO A 3 -61.31 16.77 -14.75
CA PRO A 3 -60.08 16.77 -15.52
C PRO A 3 -59.40 15.39 -15.49
N PHE A 4 -60.11 14.33 -15.86
CA PHE A 4 -59.55 12.99 -16.11
C PHE A 4 -59.19 12.81 -17.60
N ARG A 5 -58.24 13.58 -18.12
CA ARG A 5 -57.55 13.24 -19.39
C ARG A 5 -56.27 14.04 -19.59
N ARG A 6 -55.14 13.52 -19.09
CA ARG A 6 -53.78 13.66 -19.65
C ARG A 6 -52.78 12.89 -18.77
N ARG A 7 -52.85 11.56 -18.83
CA ARG A 7 -51.69 10.69 -18.55
C ARG A 7 -51.34 10.03 -19.87
N LEU A 8 -50.24 10.47 -20.48
CA LEU A 8 -49.31 9.71 -21.31
C LEU A 8 -48.40 10.69 -22.06
N ASN A 9 -47.10 10.36 -22.03
CA ASN A 9 -46.00 10.91 -22.82
C ASN A 9 -45.26 12.15 -22.28
N SER A 10 -44.31 11.91 -21.36
CA SER A 10 -42.92 12.38 -21.52
C SER A 10 -41.96 11.70 -20.52
N ARG A 11 -41.87 10.36 -20.55
CA ARG A 11 -40.66 9.64 -20.09
C ARG A 11 -40.00 8.99 -21.30
N LYS A 12 -39.26 9.81 -22.04
CA LYS A 12 -38.20 9.44 -22.99
C LYS A 12 -37.08 10.47 -22.73
N ALA A 13 -35.81 10.16 -22.65
CA ALA A 13 -35.06 8.92 -22.55
C ALA A 13 -33.62 9.39 -22.28
N ILE A 14 -33.13 9.30 -21.04
CA ILE A 14 -31.68 9.46 -20.74
C ILE A 14 -31.12 8.17 -20.12
N PHE A 15 -31.99 7.29 -19.62
CA PHE A 15 -31.59 5.99 -19.09
C PHE A 15 -31.03 4.96 -20.10
N PRO A 16 -31.31 4.97 -21.43
CA PRO A 16 -30.76 3.95 -22.31
C PRO A 16 -29.38 4.28 -22.88
N GLN A 17 -28.79 5.45 -22.60
CA GLN A 17 -27.48 5.82 -23.16
C GLN A 17 -26.30 5.60 -22.22
N VAL A 18 -26.49 5.55 -20.90
CA VAL A 18 -25.40 5.39 -19.92
C VAL A 18 -25.29 3.96 -19.38
N LEU A 19 -26.43 3.26 -19.32
CA LEU A 19 -26.50 1.84 -18.94
C LEU A 19 -25.55 0.92 -19.75
N PRO A 20 -25.39 1.07 -21.08
CA PRO A 20 -24.43 0.25 -21.81
C PRO A 20 -22.96 0.56 -21.45
N TYR A 21 -22.62 1.78 -21.00
CA TYR A 21 -21.26 2.13 -20.58
C TYR A 21 -20.93 1.61 -19.19
N PHE A 22 -21.87 1.69 -18.23
CA PHE A 22 -21.68 1.05 -16.92
C PHE A 22 -21.64 -0.47 -17.02
N ILE A 23 -22.45 -1.06 -17.90
CA ILE A 23 -22.37 -2.48 -18.21
C ILE A 23 -21.01 -2.80 -18.87
N LEU A 24 -20.50 -1.96 -19.78
CA LEU A 24 -19.20 -2.17 -20.42
C LEU A 24 -18.04 -2.02 -19.44
N ILE A 25 -18.03 -1.02 -18.56
CA ILE A 25 -17.01 -0.83 -17.53
C ILE A 25 -17.09 -1.93 -16.49
N PHE A 26 -18.29 -2.29 -16.02
CA PHE A 26 -18.48 -3.43 -15.14
C PHE A 26 -18.03 -4.73 -15.82
N ILE A 27 -18.31 -4.92 -17.11
CA ILE A 27 -17.80 -6.06 -17.88
C ILE A 27 -16.28 -5.98 -18.02
N ILE A 28 -15.65 -4.81 -18.22
CA ILE A 28 -14.18 -4.69 -18.31
C ILE A 28 -13.53 -4.94 -16.95
N LEU A 29 -14.09 -4.42 -15.85
CA LEU A 29 -13.60 -4.64 -14.48
C LEU A 29 -13.81 -6.08 -14.06
N VAL A 30 -14.99 -6.64 -14.33
CA VAL A 30 -15.28 -8.05 -14.13
C VAL A 30 -14.42 -8.90 -15.06
N LEU A 31 -14.12 -8.50 -16.29
CA LEU A 31 -13.19 -9.20 -17.19
C LEU A 31 -11.74 -9.04 -16.75
N ALA A 32 -11.34 -7.96 -16.08
CA ALA A 32 -10.00 -7.79 -15.51
C ALA A 32 -9.85 -8.64 -14.25
N ILE A 33 -10.84 -8.64 -13.36
CA ILE A 33 -10.95 -9.51 -12.17
C ILE A 33 -11.08 -10.98 -12.59
N ILE A 34 -11.86 -11.26 -13.63
CA ILE A 34 -11.96 -12.59 -14.26
C ILE A 34 -10.69 -12.88 -15.06
N LYS A 35 -9.90 -11.92 -15.54
CA LYS A 35 -8.63 -12.21 -16.25
C LYS A 35 -7.51 -12.50 -15.26
N ASP A 36 -7.46 -11.85 -14.11
CA ASP A 36 -6.55 -12.15 -13.00
C ASP A 36 -7.00 -13.42 -12.25
N GLY A 37 -8.30 -13.53 -11.99
CA GLY A 37 -8.96 -14.71 -11.44
C GLY A 37 -8.90 -15.92 -12.38
N LEU A 38 -9.13 -15.76 -13.69
CA LEU A 38 -8.90 -16.81 -14.71
C LEU A 38 -7.44 -16.95 -15.06
N HIS A 39 -6.50 -16.04 -14.78
CA HIS A 39 -5.08 -16.37 -14.95
C HIS A 39 -4.66 -17.36 -13.86
N ASN A 40 -5.09 -17.11 -12.63
CA ASN A 40 -4.89 -18.00 -11.48
C ASN A 40 -5.72 -19.30 -11.59
N GLU A 41 -6.99 -19.24 -12.00
CA GLU A 41 -7.85 -20.41 -12.24
C GLU A 41 -7.61 -21.09 -13.60
N LYS A 42 -7.13 -20.42 -14.66
CA LYS A 42 -6.69 -21.13 -15.88
C LYS A 42 -5.38 -21.82 -15.64
N PHE A 43 -4.40 -21.23 -14.95
CA PHE A 43 -3.16 -21.97 -14.68
C PHE A 43 -3.46 -23.24 -13.86
N ASN A 44 -4.27 -23.12 -12.80
CA ASN A 44 -4.59 -24.25 -11.93
C ASN A 44 -5.72 -25.15 -12.44
N SER A 45 -6.74 -24.67 -13.17
CA SER A 45 -7.66 -25.58 -13.88
C SER A 45 -7.02 -26.17 -15.12
N HIS A 46 -5.96 -25.57 -15.69
CA HIS A 46 -5.15 -26.25 -16.69
C HIS A 46 -4.27 -27.29 -16.00
N LEU A 47 -3.51 -27.01 -14.95
CA LEU A 47 -2.75 -28.07 -14.23
C LEU A 47 -3.63 -29.15 -13.61
N SER A 48 -4.69 -28.79 -12.88
CA SER A 48 -5.60 -29.77 -12.25
C SER A 48 -6.54 -30.47 -13.23
N LYS A 49 -6.97 -29.86 -14.35
CA LYS A 49 -7.66 -30.60 -15.43
C LYS A 49 -6.68 -31.39 -16.30
N LEU A 50 -5.41 -31.00 -16.42
CA LEU A 50 -4.36 -31.78 -17.11
C LEU A 50 -3.88 -32.96 -16.26
N GLU A 51 -3.91 -32.86 -14.93
CA GLU A 51 -3.72 -33.97 -13.98
C GLU A 51 -4.92 -34.94 -14.01
N ASN A 52 -6.16 -34.43 -14.14
CA ASN A 52 -7.36 -35.25 -14.10
C ASN A 52 -7.85 -35.80 -15.46
N GLN A 53 -7.29 -35.37 -16.60
CA GLN A 53 -7.72 -35.83 -17.95
C GLN A 53 -6.67 -36.61 -18.76
N SER A 54 -5.63 -37.20 -18.15
CA SER A 54 -4.74 -38.06 -18.94
C SER A 54 -4.35 -39.36 -18.24
N SER A 55 -4.49 -40.46 -18.99
CA SER A 55 -3.80 -41.73 -18.78
C SER A 55 -2.28 -41.62 -19.03
N SER A 56 -1.64 -40.46 -18.78
CA SER A 56 -0.26 -40.13 -19.19
C SER A 56 0.60 -39.44 -18.13
N GLY A 57 0.51 -39.85 -16.86
CA GLY A 57 1.29 -39.29 -15.75
C GLY A 57 2.82 -39.19 -15.93
N SER A 58 3.43 -39.87 -16.91
CA SER A 58 4.89 -39.79 -17.17
C SER A 58 5.34 -38.56 -17.97
N SER A 59 4.50 -37.98 -18.84
CA SER A 59 4.96 -36.89 -19.73
C SER A 59 5.09 -35.53 -19.03
N HIS A 60 4.22 -35.27 -18.04
CA HIS A 60 4.22 -34.00 -17.29
C HIS A 60 5.30 -33.95 -16.21
N LEU A 61 5.50 -35.06 -15.49
CA LEU A 61 6.63 -35.25 -14.56
C LEU A 61 7.96 -34.91 -15.24
N THR A 62 8.12 -35.40 -16.48
CA THR A 62 9.31 -35.15 -17.29
C THR A 62 9.52 -33.66 -17.58
N LYS A 63 8.46 -32.90 -17.86
CA LYS A 63 8.59 -31.47 -18.19
C LYS A 63 8.93 -30.59 -17.00
N ALA A 64 8.33 -30.81 -15.82
CA ALA A 64 8.60 -30.00 -14.64
C ALA A 64 10.03 -30.24 -14.12
N VAL A 65 10.45 -31.51 -14.09
CA VAL A 65 11.84 -31.87 -13.75
C VAL A 65 12.81 -31.33 -14.81
N HIS A 66 12.45 -31.34 -16.09
CA HIS A 66 13.25 -30.74 -17.16
C HIS A 66 13.42 -29.23 -17.01
N TYR A 67 12.36 -28.51 -16.61
CA TYR A 67 12.44 -27.08 -16.28
C TYR A 67 13.48 -26.82 -15.19
N TYR A 68 13.33 -27.48 -14.05
CA TYR A 68 14.24 -27.30 -12.93
C TYR A 68 15.68 -27.74 -13.28
N ASN A 69 15.85 -28.82 -14.03
CA ASN A 69 17.17 -29.25 -14.52
C ASN A 69 17.84 -28.13 -15.33
N THR A 70 17.11 -27.50 -16.25
CA THR A 70 17.64 -26.41 -17.10
C THR A 70 18.05 -25.21 -16.26
N VAL A 71 17.23 -24.83 -15.28
CA VAL A 71 17.53 -23.76 -14.33
C VAL A 71 18.80 -24.07 -13.54
N PHE A 72 18.86 -25.25 -12.91
CA PHE A 72 19.96 -25.60 -12.02
C PHE A 72 21.26 -25.88 -12.76
N GLN A 73 21.24 -26.45 -13.97
CA GLN A 73 22.43 -26.57 -14.82
C GLN A 73 23.03 -25.20 -15.13
N ARG A 74 22.20 -24.24 -15.54
CA ARG A 74 22.66 -22.87 -15.77
C ARG A 74 23.24 -22.25 -14.49
N LEU A 75 22.60 -22.45 -13.33
CA LEU A 75 23.14 -21.95 -12.06
C LEU A 75 24.48 -22.61 -11.68
N MET A 76 24.73 -23.86 -12.07
CA MET A 76 26.04 -24.49 -11.94
C MET A 76 27.07 -23.88 -12.88
N ASP A 77 26.72 -23.69 -14.15
CA ASP A 77 27.59 -23.08 -15.15
C ASP A 77 27.99 -21.64 -14.77
N GLU A 78 27.06 -20.89 -14.18
CA GLU A 78 27.29 -19.52 -13.67
C GLU A 78 28.03 -19.50 -12.32
N GLY A 79 28.27 -20.66 -11.69
CA GLY A 79 29.01 -20.78 -10.43
C GLY A 79 28.22 -20.39 -9.17
N PHE A 80 26.88 -20.39 -9.25
CA PHE A 80 25.99 -20.14 -8.11
C PHE A 80 25.58 -21.41 -7.37
N LEU A 81 25.69 -22.57 -8.02
CA LEU A 81 25.40 -23.89 -7.45
C LEU A 81 26.60 -24.82 -7.69
N LEU A 82 26.94 -25.66 -6.71
CA LEU A 82 28.01 -26.64 -6.84
C LEU A 82 27.45 -28.06 -6.67
N PRO A 83 28.02 -29.09 -7.33
CA PRO A 83 27.62 -30.48 -7.11
C PRO A 83 27.72 -30.93 -5.64
N SER A 84 28.63 -30.32 -4.88
CA SER A 84 28.83 -30.58 -3.44
C SER A 84 27.93 -29.75 -2.52
N SER A 85 27.07 -28.88 -3.06
CA SER A 85 26.21 -28.02 -2.24
C SER A 85 25.18 -28.84 -1.48
N LYS A 86 25.01 -28.53 -0.19
CA LYS A 86 23.81 -28.92 0.55
C LYS A 86 22.69 -27.96 0.20
N ALA A 87 21.62 -28.48 -0.40
CA ALA A 87 20.57 -27.68 -1.04
C ALA A 87 19.20 -27.85 -0.36
N LEU A 88 18.47 -26.74 -0.20
CA LEU A 88 17.08 -26.73 0.25
C LEU A 88 16.17 -26.12 -0.82
N CYS A 89 15.11 -26.82 -1.19
CA CYS A 89 14.01 -26.29 -1.99
C CYS A 89 12.83 -25.95 -1.07
N ILE A 90 12.41 -24.69 -1.09
CA ILE A 90 11.32 -24.14 -0.28
C ILE A 90 10.06 -24.10 -1.15
N GLU A 91 8.92 -24.46 -0.54
CA GLU A 91 7.67 -24.75 -1.25
C GLU A 91 7.78 -25.94 -2.22
N SER A 92 8.62 -26.92 -1.86
CA SER A 92 8.81 -28.17 -2.60
C SER A 92 7.65 -29.15 -2.32
N ILE A 93 6.45 -28.86 -2.82
CA ILE A 93 5.25 -29.69 -2.60
C ILE A 93 5.34 -31.04 -3.36
N SER A 94 5.74 -31.01 -4.64
CA SER A 94 5.83 -32.20 -5.49
C SER A 94 7.24 -32.83 -5.55
N GLY A 95 8.25 -32.12 -5.03
CA GLY A 95 9.65 -32.58 -5.02
C GLY A 95 10.32 -32.62 -6.41
N HIS A 96 9.74 -32.02 -7.43
CA HIS A 96 10.31 -32.02 -8.80
C HIS A 96 11.63 -31.24 -8.89
N ASP A 97 11.74 -30.17 -8.12
CA ASP A 97 12.95 -29.37 -7.90
C ASP A 97 14.05 -30.18 -7.21
N VAL A 98 13.73 -30.87 -6.12
CA VAL A 98 14.66 -31.77 -5.42
C VAL A 98 15.13 -32.90 -6.32
N MET A 99 14.23 -33.48 -7.11
CA MET A 99 14.56 -34.52 -8.08
C MET A 99 15.50 -33.99 -9.16
N ALA A 100 15.26 -32.77 -9.65
CA ALA A 100 16.12 -32.14 -10.66
C ALA A 100 17.53 -31.86 -10.12
N LEU A 101 17.66 -31.34 -8.89
CA LEU A 101 18.97 -31.16 -8.24
C LEU A 101 19.75 -32.49 -8.16
N ARG A 102 19.07 -33.58 -7.77
CA ARG A 102 19.70 -34.90 -7.69
C ARG A 102 20.12 -35.43 -9.06
N ASN A 103 19.29 -35.22 -10.09
CA ASN A 103 19.58 -35.67 -11.46
C ASN A 103 20.84 -35.04 -12.07
N ILE A 104 21.17 -33.82 -11.66
CA ILE A 104 22.35 -33.09 -12.17
C ILE A 104 23.57 -33.21 -11.24
N GLY A 105 23.49 -34.03 -10.18
CA GLY A 105 24.61 -34.38 -9.30
C GLY A 105 24.64 -33.69 -7.94
N VAL A 106 23.66 -32.85 -7.61
CA VAL A 106 23.51 -32.25 -6.27
C VAL A 106 22.73 -33.20 -5.38
N ILE A 107 23.44 -34.15 -4.77
CA ILE A 107 22.82 -35.29 -4.06
C ILE A 107 22.18 -34.89 -2.73
N ASP A 108 22.82 -33.98 -1.98
CA ASP A 108 22.39 -33.54 -0.64
C ASP A 108 21.29 -32.45 -0.73
N ALA A 109 20.19 -32.78 -1.39
CA ALA A 109 19.06 -31.90 -1.66
C ALA A 109 17.80 -32.32 -0.88
N PHE A 110 17.14 -31.34 -0.26
CA PHE A 110 15.93 -31.50 0.56
C PHE A 110 14.82 -30.56 0.10
N GLY A 111 13.57 -30.95 0.36
CA GLY A 111 12.39 -30.13 0.11
C GLY A 111 11.64 -29.86 1.41
N ILE A 112 11.09 -28.66 1.56
CA ILE A 112 10.22 -28.30 2.69
C ILE A 112 9.11 -27.34 2.21
N SER A 113 7.97 -27.35 2.88
CA SER A 113 6.98 -26.27 2.72
C SER A 113 7.38 -25.03 3.54
N GLU A 114 6.97 -23.85 3.11
CA GLU A 114 7.22 -22.62 3.84
C GLU A 114 6.58 -22.65 5.23
N ALA A 115 5.34 -23.15 5.33
CA ALA A 115 4.66 -23.29 6.61
C ALA A 115 5.46 -24.15 7.61
N ALA A 116 6.07 -25.24 7.14
CA ALA A 116 6.93 -26.07 7.98
C ALA A 116 8.27 -25.38 8.31
N LEU A 117 8.81 -24.59 7.39
CA LEU A 117 10.00 -23.77 7.65
C LEU A 117 9.74 -22.72 8.75
N ARG A 118 8.54 -22.11 8.79
CA ARG A 118 8.14 -21.11 9.80
C ARG A 118 7.67 -21.69 11.12
N ALA A 119 7.20 -22.94 11.16
CA ALA A 119 6.69 -23.59 12.37
C ALA A 119 7.68 -23.59 13.56
N SER A 120 8.98 -23.34 13.30
CA SER A 120 10.03 -23.17 14.31
C SER A 120 9.83 -21.97 15.26
N GLU A 121 9.03 -20.96 14.91
CA GLU A 121 8.87 -19.75 15.74
C GLU A 121 7.90 -19.91 16.92
N HIS A 122 7.01 -20.92 16.91
CA HIS A 122 5.95 -21.07 17.92
C HIS A 122 6.26 -22.04 19.07
N GLY A 123 7.54 -22.44 19.25
CA GLY A 123 7.98 -23.20 20.43
C GLY A 123 7.41 -24.61 20.57
N LEU A 124 6.77 -25.16 19.54
CA LEU A 124 6.29 -26.54 19.50
C LEU A 124 7.22 -27.38 18.63
N ASN A 125 8.10 -28.15 19.29
CA ASN A 125 8.88 -29.29 18.81
C ASN A 125 9.58 -29.19 17.43
N HIS A 126 10.91 -29.05 17.52
CA HIS A 126 11.94 -29.22 16.47
C HIS A 126 11.94 -28.16 15.36
N ASP A 127 12.83 -27.18 15.53
CA ASP A 127 13.40 -26.43 14.41
C ASP A 127 13.85 -27.42 13.32
N PRO A 128 13.30 -27.35 12.10
CA PRO A 128 13.56 -28.36 11.07
C PRO A 128 15.03 -28.39 10.67
N PHE A 129 15.74 -27.26 10.79
CA PHE A 129 17.13 -27.14 10.39
C PHE A 129 17.93 -26.23 11.34
N HIS A 130 19.16 -26.60 11.63
CA HIS A 130 20.06 -25.74 12.39
C HIS A 130 20.47 -24.48 11.60
N ASN A 131 20.98 -23.47 12.31
CA ASN A 131 21.52 -22.27 11.67
C ASN A 131 22.70 -22.63 10.75
N ASN A 132 22.83 -21.91 9.62
CA ASN A 132 23.94 -22.07 8.66
C ASN A 132 24.11 -23.54 8.16
N THR A 133 23.01 -24.19 7.83
CA THR A 133 22.97 -25.57 7.33
C THR A 133 23.23 -25.67 5.83
N PHE A 134 22.63 -24.82 5.01
CA PHE A 134 22.60 -24.99 3.55
C PHE A 134 23.62 -24.09 2.84
N ASP A 135 24.20 -24.58 1.74
CA ASP A 135 25.06 -23.80 0.84
C ASP A 135 24.24 -23.09 -0.25
N PHE A 136 23.09 -23.68 -0.60
CA PHE A 136 22.18 -23.22 -1.63
C PHE A 136 20.72 -23.38 -1.17
N GLU A 137 19.91 -22.37 -1.37
CA GLU A 137 18.46 -22.43 -1.15
C GLU A 137 17.73 -21.97 -2.42
N PHE A 138 16.65 -22.65 -2.77
CA PHE A 138 15.84 -22.35 -3.94
C PHE A 138 14.39 -22.17 -3.53
N PHE A 139 13.80 -21.03 -3.87
CA PHE A 139 12.38 -20.74 -3.72
C PHE A 139 11.77 -20.68 -5.12
N GLY A 140 11.16 -21.79 -5.54
CA GLY A 140 10.51 -21.90 -6.83
C GLY A 140 9.16 -21.18 -6.87
N HIS A 141 8.69 -20.87 -8.07
CA HIS A 141 7.32 -20.41 -8.24
C HIS A 141 6.36 -21.59 -8.02
N SER A 142 5.53 -21.54 -6.98
CA SER A 142 4.36 -22.42 -6.83
C SER A 142 3.08 -21.59 -6.97
N SER A 143 2.14 -22.06 -7.79
CA SER A 143 0.90 -21.33 -8.15
C SER A 143 -0.16 -21.26 -7.04
N TRP A 144 0.14 -21.84 -5.88
CA TRP A 144 -0.70 -21.77 -4.68
C TRP A 144 -0.25 -20.68 -3.71
N PHE A 145 0.89 -20.05 -3.98
CA PHE A 145 1.51 -19.17 -3.02
C PHE A 145 1.43 -17.71 -3.48
N ASP A 146 0.43 -17.00 -2.95
CA ASP A 146 0.61 -15.60 -2.62
C ASP A 146 1.77 -15.59 -1.61
N TRP A 147 2.83 -14.83 -1.88
CA TRP A 147 3.93 -14.68 -0.94
C TRP A 147 3.36 -14.42 0.46
N SER A 148 3.95 -15.03 1.49
CA SER A 148 3.28 -15.28 2.76
C SER A 148 2.63 -14.05 3.34
N VAL A 149 1.60 -14.24 4.17
CA VAL A 149 1.01 -13.16 4.99
C VAL A 149 2.10 -12.42 5.80
N HIS A 150 3.25 -13.05 6.03
CA HIS A 150 4.41 -12.48 6.75
C HIS A 150 5.73 -12.70 5.99
N PRO A 151 5.99 -11.91 4.92
CA PRO A 151 7.18 -12.00 4.06
C PRO A 151 8.50 -12.09 4.83
N SER A 152 8.60 -11.29 5.90
CA SER A 152 9.80 -11.12 6.70
C SER A 152 10.13 -12.35 7.54
N GLU A 153 9.14 -13.11 8.01
CA GLU A 153 9.36 -14.34 8.79
C GLU A 153 10.03 -15.40 7.91
N THR A 154 9.49 -15.63 6.71
CA THR A 154 10.07 -16.56 5.74
C THR A 154 11.51 -16.18 5.41
N ILE A 155 11.75 -14.91 5.13
CA ILE A 155 13.10 -14.41 4.82
C ILE A 155 14.03 -14.54 6.03
N ALA A 156 13.55 -14.32 7.25
CA ALA A 156 14.35 -14.50 8.45
C ALA A 156 14.80 -15.97 8.61
N GLN A 157 13.91 -16.93 8.32
CA GLN A 157 14.27 -18.36 8.35
C GLN A 157 15.28 -18.72 7.26
N ILE A 158 15.08 -18.27 6.01
CA ILE A 158 16.05 -18.42 4.91
C ILE A 158 17.41 -17.81 5.28
N CYS A 159 17.41 -16.59 5.82
CA CYS A 159 18.59 -15.91 6.33
C CYS A 159 19.28 -16.73 7.43
N ARG A 160 18.53 -17.46 8.27
CA ARG A 160 19.05 -18.25 9.38
C ARG A 160 19.66 -19.57 8.90
N THR A 161 19.00 -20.28 7.99
CA THR A 161 19.39 -21.62 7.54
C THR A 161 20.49 -21.60 6.47
N LEU A 162 20.56 -20.57 5.63
CA LEU A 162 21.60 -20.46 4.60
C LEU A 162 22.96 -20.06 5.21
N LYS A 163 24.08 -20.62 4.76
CA LYS A 163 25.43 -20.24 5.21
C LYS A 163 25.86 -18.88 4.65
N ALA A 164 26.73 -18.19 5.39
CA ALA A 164 27.40 -16.99 4.89
C ALA A 164 28.12 -17.29 3.56
N GLY A 165 27.89 -16.45 2.55
CA GLY A 165 28.42 -16.66 1.20
C GLY A 165 27.65 -17.68 0.35
N GLY A 166 26.65 -18.37 0.91
CA GLY A 166 25.72 -19.21 0.18
C GLY A 166 24.76 -18.40 -0.70
N TYR A 167 24.09 -19.08 -1.62
CA TYR A 167 23.17 -18.46 -2.59
C TYR A 167 21.73 -18.87 -2.34
N LEU A 168 20.84 -17.88 -2.39
CA LEU A 168 19.41 -18.04 -2.52
C LEU A 168 19.02 -17.70 -3.95
N VAL A 169 18.21 -18.55 -4.58
CA VAL A 169 17.58 -18.26 -5.86
C VAL A 169 16.07 -18.25 -5.70
N VAL A 170 15.42 -17.18 -6.15
CA VAL A 170 13.96 -17.01 -6.04
C VAL A 170 13.34 -16.74 -7.40
N HIS A 171 12.28 -17.47 -7.72
CA HIS A 171 11.47 -17.28 -8.92
C HIS A 171 10.08 -16.76 -8.55
N ILE A 172 9.73 -15.57 -9.03
CA ILE A 172 8.42 -14.96 -8.76
C ILE A 172 7.81 -14.31 -10.02
N ALA A 173 6.49 -14.14 -10.04
CA ALA A 173 5.83 -13.32 -11.03
C ALA A 173 5.98 -11.83 -10.65
N VAL A 174 6.68 -11.06 -11.49
CA VAL A 174 6.85 -9.61 -11.34
C VAL A 174 6.13 -8.93 -12.50
N ASN A 175 5.13 -8.11 -12.18
CA ASN A 175 4.27 -7.48 -13.18
C ASN A 175 4.70 -6.03 -13.49
N ASP A 176 5.44 -5.40 -12.58
CA ASP A 176 5.85 -4.00 -12.66
C ASP A 176 7.12 -3.72 -11.83
N GLU A 177 7.73 -2.55 -12.04
CA GLU A 177 8.99 -2.17 -11.39
C GLU A 177 8.80 -1.84 -9.90
N TYR A 178 7.60 -1.44 -9.45
CA TYR A 178 7.31 -1.23 -8.04
C TYR A 178 7.32 -2.56 -7.28
N THR A 179 6.70 -3.59 -7.84
CA THR A 179 6.69 -4.97 -7.33
C THR A 179 8.11 -5.51 -7.23
N TYR A 180 8.91 -5.32 -8.28
CA TYR A 180 10.33 -5.70 -8.29
C TYR A 180 11.09 -5.09 -7.11
N ASN A 181 10.98 -3.78 -6.92
CA ASN A 181 11.71 -3.06 -5.88
C ASN A 181 11.17 -3.41 -4.48
N SER A 182 9.86 -3.58 -4.33
CA SER A 182 9.24 -4.02 -3.07
C SER A 182 9.77 -5.38 -2.65
N PHE A 183 9.85 -6.33 -3.58
CA PHE A 183 10.40 -7.66 -3.33
C PHE A 183 11.88 -7.62 -2.91
N ILE A 184 12.74 -6.93 -3.67
CA ILE A 184 14.17 -6.82 -3.35
C ILE A 184 14.41 -6.21 -1.97
N ASN A 185 13.61 -5.21 -1.59
CA ASN A 185 13.74 -4.52 -0.30
C ASN A 185 13.43 -5.40 0.92
N LEU A 186 12.84 -6.58 0.73
CA LEU A 186 12.63 -7.54 1.81
C LEU A 186 13.94 -8.24 2.22
N PHE A 187 14.91 -8.40 1.30
CA PHE A 187 16.11 -9.23 1.50
C PHE A 187 17.29 -8.49 2.13
N THR A 188 17.16 -8.07 3.38
CA THR A 188 18.20 -7.28 4.06
C THR A 188 19.50 -8.01 4.40
N CYS A 189 19.48 -9.34 4.54
CA CYS A 189 20.70 -10.11 4.82
C CYS A 189 21.45 -10.55 3.55
N PHE A 190 20.99 -10.12 2.37
CA PHE A 190 21.48 -10.56 1.07
C PHE A 190 22.05 -9.41 0.24
N THR A 191 22.85 -9.78 -0.76
CA THR A 191 23.25 -8.89 -1.85
C THR A 191 22.81 -9.50 -3.17
N LEU A 192 22.10 -8.73 -4.00
CA LEU A 192 21.71 -9.14 -5.34
C LEU A 192 22.96 -9.38 -6.21
N LYS A 193 23.02 -10.54 -6.88
CA LYS A 193 24.11 -10.94 -7.77
C LYS A 193 23.66 -11.05 -9.21
N ALA A 194 22.44 -11.51 -9.45
CA ALA A 194 21.83 -11.49 -10.77
C ALA A 194 20.32 -11.32 -10.66
N SER A 195 19.74 -10.73 -11.69
CA SER A 195 18.29 -10.50 -11.83
C SER A 195 17.94 -10.62 -13.31
N ARG A 196 16.94 -11.43 -13.67
CA ARG A 196 16.57 -11.61 -15.08
C ARG A 196 15.16 -12.17 -15.24
N ASP A 197 14.53 -11.81 -16.36
CA ASP A 197 13.30 -12.48 -16.79
C ASP A 197 13.60 -13.88 -17.32
N ILE A 198 12.80 -14.84 -16.88
CA ILE A 198 12.78 -16.21 -17.39
C ILE A 198 11.49 -16.41 -18.18
N LYS A 199 11.65 -16.76 -19.46
CA LYS A 199 10.55 -17.15 -20.33
C LYS A 199 10.59 -18.64 -20.55
N PHE A 200 9.57 -19.34 -20.10
CA PHE A 200 9.41 -20.75 -20.41
C PHE A 200 8.25 -20.94 -21.38
N LYS A 201 8.56 -21.22 -22.65
CA LYS A 201 7.54 -21.30 -23.70
C LYS A 201 6.67 -22.55 -23.62
N GLU A 202 7.15 -23.60 -22.95
CA GLU A 202 6.53 -24.93 -22.96
C GLU A 202 5.44 -25.11 -21.89
N PHE A 203 5.44 -24.24 -20.88
CA PHE A 203 4.35 -24.07 -19.93
C PHE A 203 3.76 -22.68 -20.20
N ALA A 204 2.45 -22.55 -20.33
CA ALA A 204 1.79 -21.25 -20.45
C ALA A 204 1.82 -20.48 -19.10
N LEU A 205 3.01 -20.38 -18.51
CA LEU A 205 3.30 -19.70 -17.27
C LEU A 205 3.32 -18.17 -17.49
N PRO A 206 2.95 -17.38 -16.47
CA PRO A 206 3.27 -15.96 -16.46
C PRO A 206 4.79 -15.77 -16.60
N SER A 207 5.21 -14.60 -17.10
CA SER A 207 6.64 -14.27 -17.15
C SER A 207 7.19 -14.28 -15.72
N LEU A 208 8.13 -15.18 -15.44
CA LEU A 208 8.78 -15.27 -14.14
C LEU A 208 10.04 -14.42 -14.15
N HIS A 209 10.38 -13.88 -13.00
CA HIS A 209 11.63 -13.19 -12.76
C HIS A 209 12.47 -14.00 -11.77
N GLU A 210 13.74 -14.19 -12.10
CA GLU A 210 14.72 -14.83 -11.24
C GLU A 210 15.59 -13.81 -10.54
N PHE A 211 15.73 -14.01 -9.24
CA PHE A 211 16.66 -13.29 -8.38
C PHE A 211 17.69 -14.26 -7.84
N VAL A 212 18.98 -13.93 -8.02
CA VAL A 212 20.10 -14.65 -7.40
C VAL A 212 20.68 -13.75 -6.32
N LEU A 213 20.55 -14.18 -5.08
CA LEU A 213 20.87 -13.42 -3.88
C LEU A 213 21.99 -14.15 -3.12
N LYS A 214 23.04 -13.44 -2.71
CA LYS A 214 24.14 -14.01 -1.92
C LYS A 214 24.03 -13.54 -0.48
N LYS A 215 24.04 -14.46 0.49
CA LYS A 215 24.03 -14.09 1.91
C LYS A 215 25.31 -13.36 2.28
N ALA A 216 25.16 -12.22 2.96
CA ALA A 216 26.30 -11.41 3.38
C ALA A 216 27.19 -12.14 4.39
N ASN A 217 28.52 -11.91 4.32
CA ASN A 217 29.50 -12.54 5.23
C ASN A 217 29.55 -11.89 6.62
N LYS A 218 28.94 -10.72 6.79
CA LYS A 218 28.79 -10.04 8.07
C LYS A 218 27.29 -9.89 8.32
N HIS A 219 26.88 -9.96 9.59
CA HIS A 219 25.66 -9.29 10.04
C HIS A 219 25.86 -7.81 9.69
N SER A 220 25.46 -7.42 8.50
CA SER A 220 25.11 -6.04 8.25
C SER A 220 23.88 -5.85 9.13
N SER A 221 24.10 -5.31 10.34
CA SER A 221 23.02 -4.58 11.01
C SER A 221 22.38 -3.74 9.92
N PRO A 222 21.05 -3.81 9.72
CA PRO A 222 20.38 -2.98 8.73
C PRO A 222 20.90 -1.59 9.00
N SER A 223 21.66 -1.04 8.04
CA SER A 223 22.30 0.25 8.20
C SER A 223 21.18 1.17 8.65
N GLN A 224 21.28 1.63 9.90
CA GLN A 224 20.40 2.67 10.41
C GLN A 224 20.37 3.69 9.30
N LEU A 225 19.17 3.86 8.74
CA LEU A 225 18.83 4.79 7.67
C LEU A 225 19.87 5.89 7.64
N GLU A 226 20.83 5.81 6.71
CA GLU A 226 21.89 6.81 6.69
C GLU A 226 21.21 8.15 6.50
N SER A 227 21.24 8.89 7.60
CA SER A 227 20.73 10.23 7.80
C SER A 227 21.46 11.15 6.81
N SER A 228 21.05 11.17 5.54
CA SER A 228 21.33 12.29 4.61
C SER A 228 20.70 12.14 3.23
N ASP A 229 20.23 10.95 2.83
CA ASP A 229 19.62 10.77 1.51
C ASP A 229 18.14 11.23 1.53
N LYS A 230 17.93 12.54 1.32
CA LYS A 230 16.63 13.13 0.93
C LYS A 230 15.93 12.19 -0.05
N CYS A 231 14.64 11.89 0.17
CA CYS A 231 13.87 10.85 -0.56
C CYS A 231 14.30 10.73 -2.03
N LYS A 232 15.22 9.81 -2.34
CA LYS A 232 15.65 9.58 -3.72
C LYS A 232 14.46 9.00 -4.45
N VAL A 233 13.83 9.78 -5.31
CA VAL A 233 12.71 9.32 -6.13
C VAL A 233 13.29 8.48 -7.27
N PRO A 234 13.00 7.17 -7.36
CA PRO A 234 13.42 6.36 -8.49
C PRO A 234 12.68 6.75 -9.76
N LYS A 235 13.16 6.30 -10.93
CA LYS A 235 12.51 6.61 -12.21
C LYS A 235 11.08 6.06 -12.27
N TYR A 236 10.87 4.78 -11.94
CA TYR A 236 9.54 4.17 -11.95
C TYR A 236 8.51 4.89 -11.08
N LYS A 237 8.94 5.45 -9.94
CA LYS A 237 8.06 6.22 -9.06
C LYS A 237 7.62 7.53 -9.73
N ARG A 238 8.50 8.18 -10.50
CA ARG A 238 8.15 9.36 -11.29
C ARG A 238 7.19 9.01 -12.41
N ASP A 239 7.44 7.90 -13.10
CA ASP A 239 6.61 7.45 -14.22
C ASP A 239 5.17 7.19 -13.74
N LEU A 240 5.01 6.45 -12.64
CA LEU A 240 3.71 6.25 -11.99
C LEU A 240 3.05 7.55 -11.50
N ILE A 241 3.81 8.53 -11.00
CA ILE A 241 3.27 9.84 -10.59
C ILE A 241 2.78 10.65 -11.81
N ASN A 242 3.42 10.48 -12.97
CA ASN A 242 2.99 11.13 -14.20
C ASN A 242 1.67 10.53 -14.74
N ASP A 243 1.34 9.30 -14.35
CA ASP A 243 0.10 8.63 -14.70
C ASP A 243 -1.08 9.01 -13.78
N LEU A 244 -0.83 9.81 -12.73
CA LEU A 244 -1.88 10.31 -11.83
C LEU A 244 -2.85 11.26 -12.52
N GLU A 245 -4.04 11.40 -11.92
CA GLU A 245 -5.00 12.42 -12.34
C GLU A 245 -4.37 13.82 -12.29
N PRO A 246 -4.66 14.70 -13.28
CA PRO A 246 -4.07 16.02 -13.32
C PRO A 246 -4.52 16.86 -12.12
N LEU A 247 -3.65 17.76 -11.66
CA LEU A 247 -4.03 18.72 -10.63
C LEU A 247 -5.10 19.67 -11.17
N VAL A 248 -6.14 19.91 -10.37
CA VAL A 248 -7.14 20.93 -10.66
C VAL A 248 -6.48 22.29 -10.37
N MET A 249 -5.98 22.96 -11.41
CA MET A 249 -5.18 24.18 -11.24
C MET A 249 -6.02 25.46 -11.07
N GLU A 250 -7.30 25.42 -11.40
CA GLU A 250 -8.22 26.55 -11.31
C GLU A 250 -9.16 26.38 -10.11
N GLU A 251 -9.30 27.43 -9.29
CA GLU A 251 -10.18 27.44 -8.12
C GLU A 251 -11.64 27.28 -8.58
N PRO A 252 -12.33 26.17 -8.25
CA PRO A 252 -13.74 25.98 -8.54
C PRO A 252 -14.61 27.10 -7.94
N GLN A 253 -15.41 27.77 -8.78
CA GLN A 253 -16.19 28.94 -8.38
C GLN A 253 -17.50 28.61 -7.65
N ASP A 254 -17.96 27.34 -7.67
CA ASP A 254 -19.24 26.94 -7.11
C ASP A 254 -19.10 25.96 -5.94
N SER A 255 -19.64 26.28 -4.76
CA SER A 255 -19.64 25.41 -3.57
C SER A 255 -20.15 23.97 -3.84
N TRP A 256 -21.09 23.80 -4.76
CA TRP A 256 -21.71 22.50 -5.11
C TRP A 256 -20.85 21.69 -6.09
N SER A 257 -19.88 22.33 -6.75
CA SER A 257 -18.87 21.64 -7.56
C SER A 257 -17.81 20.93 -6.70
N TRP A 258 -17.65 21.34 -5.44
CA TRP A 258 -16.78 20.68 -4.45
C TRP A 258 -17.36 19.34 -3.98
N ASP A 259 -18.66 19.28 -3.67
CA ASP A 259 -19.40 18.03 -3.40
C ASP A 259 -19.39 17.06 -4.60
N GLY A 260 -19.20 17.58 -5.82
CA GLY A 260 -19.09 16.81 -7.05
C GLY A 260 -17.66 16.35 -7.36
N LEU A 261 -16.64 17.15 -7.02
CA LEU A 261 -15.23 16.78 -7.15
C LEU A 261 -14.84 15.67 -6.17
N GLY A 262 -15.33 15.73 -4.92
CA GLY A 262 -15.15 14.66 -3.92
C GLY A 262 -15.91 13.36 -4.25
N LYS A 263 -16.83 13.39 -5.23
CA LYS A 263 -17.62 12.21 -5.68
C LYS A 263 -17.23 11.68 -7.06
N ASN A 264 -16.33 12.34 -7.78
CA ASN A 264 -15.75 11.81 -9.02
C ASN A 264 -14.63 10.81 -8.71
N ALA A 265 -14.97 9.76 -7.95
CA ALA A 265 -14.10 8.61 -7.72
C ALA A 265 -13.72 7.89 -9.03
N ASP A 266 -14.49 8.11 -10.11
CA ASP A 266 -14.33 7.47 -11.42
C ASP A 266 -13.04 7.88 -12.17
N GLY A 267 -12.21 8.79 -11.62
CA GLY A 267 -10.98 9.26 -12.27
C GLY A 267 -9.70 9.23 -11.43
N ILE A 268 -9.77 8.91 -10.13
CA ILE A 268 -8.58 8.89 -9.26
C ILE A 268 -7.72 7.67 -9.60
N GLN A 269 -6.44 7.89 -9.84
CA GLN A 269 -5.49 6.81 -10.11
C GLN A 269 -4.81 6.38 -8.82
N TYR A 270 -5.48 5.49 -8.07
CA TYR A 270 -4.94 4.95 -6.83
C TYR A 270 -3.64 4.20 -7.10
N LEU A 271 -2.61 4.40 -6.26
CA LEU A 271 -1.35 3.65 -6.41
C LEU A 271 -1.61 2.15 -6.35
N SER A 272 -2.46 1.72 -5.42
CA SER A 272 -2.86 0.31 -5.30
C SER A 272 -3.72 -0.23 -6.45
N SER A 273 -4.13 0.59 -7.43
CA SER A 273 -4.70 0.10 -8.69
C SER A 273 -3.66 -0.04 -9.80
N MET A 274 -2.48 0.57 -9.65
CA MET A 274 -1.42 0.60 -10.66
C MET A 274 -0.29 -0.38 -10.39
N VAL A 275 -0.11 -0.82 -9.14
CA VAL A 275 1.02 -1.66 -8.71
C VAL A 275 0.56 -2.82 -7.85
N ASP A 276 1.37 -3.88 -7.75
CA ASP A 276 1.09 -5.01 -6.88
C ASP A 276 1.59 -4.78 -5.45
N LEU A 277 0.73 -5.03 -4.46
CA LEU A 277 1.04 -4.84 -3.04
C LEU A 277 1.49 -6.12 -2.32
N ARG A 278 1.62 -7.26 -3.03
CA ARG A 278 1.94 -8.57 -2.42
C ARG A 278 3.25 -8.60 -1.62
N TYR A 279 4.25 -7.81 -2.02
CA TYR A 279 5.57 -7.79 -1.36
C TYR A 279 5.73 -6.67 -0.33
N LYS A 280 4.62 -6.08 0.13
CA LYS A 280 4.60 -5.14 1.24
C LYS A 280 4.29 -5.89 2.54
N GLU A 281 5.02 -5.55 3.59
CA GLU A 281 5.00 -6.30 4.86
C GLU A 281 3.72 -6.05 5.66
N ARG A 282 3.29 -4.79 5.72
CA ARG A 282 2.02 -4.36 6.33
C ARG A 282 1.34 -3.37 5.41
N HIS A 283 0.02 -3.31 5.52
CA HIS A 283 -0.81 -2.34 4.83
C HIS A 283 -1.46 -1.45 5.88
N ILE A 284 -1.25 -0.15 5.80
CA ILE A 284 -1.57 0.80 6.86
C ILE A 284 -2.36 1.96 6.28
N TYR A 285 -3.40 2.36 7.00
CA TYR A 285 -4.13 3.59 6.76
C TYR A 285 -4.03 4.52 7.96
N VAL A 286 -3.59 5.75 7.72
CA VAL A 286 -3.49 6.79 8.74
C VAL A 286 -4.46 7.90 8.38
N ASP A 287 -5.48 8.11 9.21
CA ASP A 287 -6.47 9.18 9.04
C ASP A 287 -6.18 10.30 10.03
N LEU A 288 -5.78 11.47 9.51
CA LEU A 288 -5.47 12.65 10.32
C LEU A 288 -6.62 13.65 10.25
N GLY A 289 -7.21 13.94 11.43
CA GLY A 289 -8.48 14.66 11.53
C GLY A 289 -9.64 13.73 11.20
N ALA A 290 -9.68 12.59 11.90
CA ALA A 290 -10.55 11.48 11.55
C ALA A 290 -12.03 11.73 11.89
N ARG A 291 -12.35 12.64 12.83
CA ARG A 291 -13.70 13.00 13.26
C ARG A 291 -14.56 11.76 13.56
N ASN A 292 -15.70 11.62 12.90
CA ASN A 292 -16.52 10.40 12.98
C ASN A 292 -15.92 9.28 12.14
N TYR A 293 -16.11 8.02 12.56
CA TYR A 293 -15.62 6.84 11.84
C TYR A 293 -16.00 6.82 10.34
N ASP A 294 -17.20 7.28 9.99
CA ASP A 294 -17.69 7.31 8.61
C ASP A 294 -17.29 8.57 7.81
N SER A 295 -16.44 9.46 8.36
CA SER A 295 -15.91 10.62 7.64
C SER A 295 -15.03 10.18 6.46
N SER A 296 -14.14 9.21 6.70
CA SER A 296 -13.23 8.65 5.69
C SER A 296 -13.07 7.14 5.83
N ILE A 297 -12.91 6.62 7.05
CA ILE A 297 -12.56 5.22 7.29
C ILE A 297 -13.72 4.31 6.86
N GLY A 298 -14.87 4.38 7.52
CA GLY A 298 -16.04 3.54 7.24
C GLY A 298 -16.77 3.86 5.93
N SER A 299 -16.46 5.01 5.32
CA SER A 299 -17.05 5.46 4.07
C SER A 299 -16.13 5.17 2.88
N TRP A 300 -15.30 6.13 2.47
CA TRP A 300 -14.48 6.03 1.27
C TRP A 300 -13.42 4.93 1.37
N PHE A 301 -12.65 4.88 2.46
CA PHE A 301 -11.52 3.96 2.56
C PHE A 301 -11.99 2.49 2.60
N GLU A 302 -13.00 2.19 3.42
CA GLU A 302 -13.54 0.83 3.49
C GLU A 302 -14.31 0.39 2.24
N LYS A 303 -15.03 1.31 1.58
CA LYS A 303 -15.96 0.95 0.48
C LYS A 303 -15.39 1.15 -0.92
N GLN A 304 -14.39 2.01 -1.10
CA GLN A 304 -13.93 2.45 -2.42
C GLN A 304 -12.43 2.27 -2.65
N TYR A 305 -11.59 2.46 -1.63
CA TYR A 305 -10.14 2.34 -1.80
C TYR A 305 -9.74 0.92 -2.25
N PRO A 306 -8.93 0.74 -3.30
CA PRO A 306 -8.62 -0.57 -3.85
C PRO A 306 -7.58 -1.29 -3.00
N LYS A 307 -8.04 -2.12 -2.05
CA LYS A 307 -7.18 -2.79 -1.05
C LYS A 307 -6.48 -4.07 -1.55
N GLN A 308 -6.75 -4.53 -2.77
CA GLN A 308 -6.22 -5.81 -3.29
C GLN A 308 -6.46 -7.02 -2.35
N ASN A 309 -7.61 -7.05 -1.67
CA ASN A 309 -7.92 -8.07 -0.66
C ASN A 309 -6.91 -8.15 0.51
N LYS A 310 -6.14 -7.08 0.76
CA LYS A 310 -5.23 -6.97 1.91
C LYS A 310 -5.97 -6.34 3.09
N THR A 311 -5.61 -6.77 4.29
CA THR A 311 -6.13 -6.22 5.55
C THR A 311 -5.27 -5.02 5.95
N PHE A 312 -5.91 -3.89 6.27
CA PHE A 312 -5.22 -2.68 6.67
C PHE A 312 -5.27 -2.49 8.20
N GLU A 313 -4.14 -2.12 8.79
CA GLU A 313 -4.09 -1.52 10.13
C GLU A 313 -4.50 -0.05 10.04
N VAL A 314 -5.52 0.35 10.79
CA VAL A 314 -6.04 1.74 10.73
C VAL A 314 -5.65 2.51 11.98
N TYR A 315 -5.04 3.69 11.80
CA TYR A 315 -4.73 4.65 12.86
C TYR A 315 -5.56 5.92 12.65
N ALA A 316 -6.49 6.20 13.56
CA ALA A 316 -7.37 7.36 13.49
C ALA A 316 -6.88 8.43 14.46
N PHE A 317 -6.33 9.53 13.97
CA PHE A 317 -5.91 10.68 14.78
C PHE A 317 -7.06 11.65 14.93
N GLU A 318 -7.52 11.80 16.17
CA GLU A 318 -8.59 12.71 16.53
C GLU A 318 -8.27 13.37 17.88
N ALA A 319 -8.34 14.71 17.90
CA ALA A 319 -7.99 15.51 19.07
C ALA A 319 -9.22 15.94 19.89
N ASP A 320 -10.38 16.03 19.25
CA ASP A 320 -11.64 16.33 19.89
C ASP A 320 -12.25 15.08 20.53
N LYS A 321 -12.34 15.14 21.86
CA LYS A 321 -12.87 14.08 22.72
C LYS A 321 -14.33 13.74 22.41
N SER A 322 -15.08 14.64 21.79
CA SER A 322 -16.48 14.41 21.41
C SER A 322 -16.64 13.21 20.45
N PHE A 323 -15.61 12.91 19.66
CA PHE A 323 -15.62 11.83 18.67
C PHE A 323 -15.04 10.51 19.18
N TYR A 324 -14.46 10.44 20.38
CA TYR A 324 -13.75 9.23 20.83
C TYR A 324 -14.67 8.00 20.91
N GLY A 325 -15.94 8.23 21.28
CA GLY A 325 -16.97 7.19 21.32
C GLY A 325 -17.26 6.54 19.96
N GLU A 326 -17.00 7.22 18.84
CA GLU A 326 -17.22 6.70 17.48
C GLU A 326 -16.34 5.50 17.15
N TYR A 327 -15.21 5.38 17.85
CA TYR A 327 -14.20 4.35 17.65
C TYR A 327 -14.33 3.18 18.63
N GLU A 328 -15.20 3.30 19.64
CA GLU A 328 -15.45 2.21 20.59
C GLU A 328 -16.01 0.96 19.87
N GLY A 329 -15.36 -0.18 20.09
CA GLY A 329 -15.76 -1.45 19.48
C GLY A 329 -15.44 -1.60 17.99
N LYS A 330 -14.81 -0.62 17.34
CA LYS A 330 -14.35 -0.73 15.94
C LYS A 330 -13.10 -1.61 15.87
N LYS A 331 -13.28 -2.88 15.48
CA LYS A 331 -12.18 -3.83 15.31
C LYS A 331 -11.24 -3.37 14.20
N GLY A 332 -9.93 -3.48 14.44
CA GLY A 332 -8.90 -3.12 13.44
C GLY A 332 -8.58 -1.62 13.35
N VAL A 333 -9.20 -0.79 14.19
CA VAL A 333 -8.96 0.66 14.23
C VAL A 333 -8.35 1.03 15.58
N LYS A 334 -7.24 1.76 15.54
CA LYS A 334 -6.58 2.32 16.71
C LYS A 334 -6.81 3.83 16.74
N LEU A 335 -7.62 4.27 17.71
CA LEU A 335 -7.77 5.68 18.03
C LEU A 335 -6.46 6.22 18.63
N MET A 336 -5.98 7.31 18.06
CA MET A 336 -4.84 8.10 18.49
C MET A 336 -5.41 9.43 19.01
N PRO A 337 -5.58 9.60 20.34
CA PRO A 337 -6.27 10.75 20.95
C PRO A 337 -5.38 12.00 21.00
N TYR A 338 -4.80 12.35 19.86
CA TYR A 338 -3.79 13.40 19.70
C TYR A 338 -4.07 14.23 18.45
N ALA A 339 -3.77 15.52 18.53
CA ALA A 339 -3.57 16.35 17.35
C ALA A 339 -2.29 15.93 16.61
N ALA A 340 -2.39 15.67 15.31
CA ALA A 340 -1.21 15.46 14.47
C ALA A 340 -0.45 16.77 14.30
N TRP A 341 0.82 16.82 14.72
CA TRP A 341 1.57 18.07 14.81
C TRP A 341 3.07 17.91 14.54
N VAL A 342 3.80 19.03 14.58
CA VAL A 342 5.23 19.09 14.24
C VAL A 342 6.16 18.73 15.41
N ARG A 343 5.63 18.69 16.64
CA ARG A 343 6.35 18.34 17.87
C ARG A 343 5.36 17.93 18.98
N ASN A 344 5.86 17.21 19.99
CA ASN A 344 5.07 16.90 21.18
C ASN A 344 4.87 18.17 22.03
N GLU A 345 3.63 18.65 22.14
CA GLU A 345 3.28 19.78 23.00
C GLU A 345 1.79 19.77 23.35
N THR A 346 1.36 20.67 24.23
CA THR A 346 -0.06 20.92 24.49
C THR A 346 -0.51 22.14 23.72
N LEU A 347 -1.52 21.97 22.88
CA LEU A 347 -2.07 23.03 22.03
C LEU A 347 -3.42 23.51 22.54
N SER A 348 -3.76 24.74 22.17
CA SER A 348 -5.10 25.29 22.34
C SER A 348 -5.93 24.92 21.11
N PHE A 349 -7.05 24.25 21.34
CA PHE A 349 -8.01 23.81 20.33
C PHE A 349 -9.25 24.69 20.43
N GLU A 350 -9.48 25.51 19.40
CA GLU A 350 -10.64 26.38 19.28
C GLU A 350 -11.70 25.68 18.45
N ILE A 351 -12.93 25.58 18.98
CA ILE A 351 -14.08 25.13 18.20
C ILE A 351 -14.81 26.39 17.73
N ASP A 352 -14.76 26.65 16.42
CA ASP A 352 -15.51 27.75 15.80
C ASP A 352 -17.02 27.43 15.90
N ARG A 353 -17.68 27.90 16.96
CA ARG A 353 -19.14 27.99 17.02
C ARG A 353 -19.56 29.34 16.42
N GLU A 354 -19.75 29.41 15.10
CA GLU A 354 -20.44 30.56 14.53
C GLU A 354 -21.92 30.52 14.96
N PRO A 355 -22.48 31.61 15.53
CA PRO A 355 -23.90 31.66 15.85
C PRO A 355 -24.72 31.70 14.56
N ASP A 356 -25.65 30.75 14.45
CA ASP A 356 -26.63 30.62 13.36
C ASP A 356 -27.38 31.93 13.11
N ASN A 357 -26.97 32.71 12.10
CA ASN A 357 -27.83 33.72 11.49
C ASN A 357 -28.44 33.26 10.15
N VAL A 358 -28.10 32.04 9.69
CA VAL A 358 -28.52 31.54 8.37
C VAL A 358 -28.91 30.07 8.37
N GLY A 359 -29.46 29.51 9.47
CA GLY A 359 -30.19 28.22 9.48
C GLY A 359 -29.54 27.03 8.74
N LEU A 360 -28.23 27.05 8.56
CA LEU A 360 -27.43 26.04 7.88
C LEU A 360 -26.51 25.50 8.95
N GLN A 361 -26.74 24.27 9.36
CA GLN A 361 -25.96 23.60 10.38
C GLN A 361 -24.59 23.23 9.79
N TRP A 362 -23.63 24.15 9.79
CA TRP A 362 -22.24 23.82 9.46
C TRP A 362 -21.69 23.01 10.64
N ALA A 363 -21.16 21.82 10.36
CA ALA A 363 -20.63 20.93 11.38
C ALA A 363 -19.51 21.64 12.17
N GLU A 364 -19.48 21.47 13.50
CA GLU A 364 -18.43 22.03 14.36
C GLU A 364 -17.03 21.63 13.82
N MET A 365 -16.17 22.61 13.51
CA MET A 365 -14.85 22.40 12.94
C MET A 365 -13.81 22.95 13.92
N GLY A 366 -13.11 22.05 14.60
CA GLY A 366 -12.11 22.40 15.59
C GLY A 366 -10.74 22.69 14.97
N ARG A 367 -9.99 23.63 15.57
CA ARG A 367 -8.77 24.20 15.01
C ARG A 367 -7.67 24.35 16.03
N ILE A 368 -6.45 24.09 15.60
CA ILE A 368 -5.25 24.25 16.41
C ILE A 368 -4.71 25.68 16.24
N GLN A 369 -4.62 26.43 17.35
CA GLN A 369 -3.88 27.69 17.38
C GLN A 369 -2.63 27.59 18.28
N PRO A 370 -1.44 27.94 17.79
CA PRO A 370 -0.21 27.94 18.60
C PRO A 370 -0.08 29.12 19.58
N LYS A 371 -1.14 29.92 19.82
CA LYS A 371 -1.07 31.12 20.68
C LYS A 371 -1.05 30.78 22.18
N GLN A 372 -0.22 31.51 22.93
CA GLN A 372 -0.41 31.65 24.38
C GLN A 372 -1.71 32.42 24.63
N LEU A 373 -2.58 31.84 25.47
CA LEU A 373 -3.83 32.45 25.93
C LEU A 373 -3.56 33.88 26.43
N SER A 374 -4.17 34.86 25.77
CA SER A 374 -4.22 36.24 26.23
C SER A 374 -5.12 36.35 27.47
N THR A 375 -5.04 37.47 28.19
CA THR A 375 -5.91 37.72 29.35
C THR A 375 -7.40 37.78 28.99
N GLU A 376 -7.74 38.09 27.74
CA GLU A 376 -9.13 38.08 27.22
C GLU A 376 -9.63 36.65 26.92
N ASP A 377 -8.74 35.74 26.52
CA ASP A 377 -9.11 34.33 26.26
C ASP A 377 -9.48 33.57 27.55
N ARG A 378 -9.02 34.06 28.72
CA ARG A 378 -9.37 33.50 30.03
C ARG A 378 -10.81 33.78 30.45
N GLU A 379 -11.50 34.71 29.81
CA GLU A 379 -12.93 34.97 30.06
C GLU A 379 -13.85 34.17 29.13
N ASN A 380 -13.31 33.56 28.05
CA ASN A 380 -14.02 32.70 27.08
C ASN A 380 -13.61 31.21 27.19
N ILE A 381 -13.43 30.71 28.42
CA ILE A 381 -12.97 29.34 28.72
C ILE A 381 -13.87 28.25 28.09
N ASP A 382 -15.14 28.53 27.81
CA ASP A 382 -16.07 27.58 27.19
C ASP A 382 -15.80 27.26 25.70
N LYS A 383 -14.82 27.93 25.06
CA LYS A 383 -14.53 27.78 23.61
C LYS A 383 -13.13 27.23 23.28
N VAL A 384 -12.23 27.12 24.24
CA VAL A 384 -10.83 26.71 24.02
C VAL A 384 -10.48 25.52 24.91
N TYR A 385 -10.28 24.35 24.30
CA TYR A 385 -9.88 23.14 25.02
C TYR A 385 -8.39 22.86 24.81
N ARG A 386 -7.70 22.36 25.84
CA ARG A 386 -6.31 21.95 25.72
C ARG A 386 -6.27 20.52 25.16
N VAL A 387 -5.56 20.34 24.06
CA VAL A 387 -5.37 19.03 23.42
C VAL A 387 -3.88 18.67 23.42
N GLU A 388 -3.61 17.38 23.56
CA GLU A 388 -2.25 16.86 23.41
C GLU A 388 -1.93 16.70 21.92
N ALA A 389 -0.78 17.20 21.51
CA ALA A 389 -0.30 17.12 20.15
C ALA A 389 0.92 16.20 20.08
N LEU A 390 0.98 15.39 19.01
CA LEU A 390 2.03 14.41 18.77
C LEU A 390 2.92 14.87 17.61
N ASP A 391 4.24 14.73 17.76
CA ASP A 391 5.19 14.80 16.64
C ASP A 391 4.91 13.64 15.68
N LEU A 392 4.15 13.93 14.61
CA LEU A 392 3.78 12.92 13.64
C LEU A 392 5.01 12.33 12.93
N ALA A 393 6.02 13.15 12.66
CA ALA A 393 7.22 12.69 11.96
C ALA A 393 8.00 11.67 12.77
N ASP A 394 8.24 11.96 14.06
CA ASP A 394 8.91 11.01 14.97
C ASP A 394 8.08 9.74 15.15
N TRP A 395 6.75 9.86 15.26
CA TRP A 395 5.86 8.71 15.36
C TRP A 395 5.91 7.81 14.12
N LEU A 396 5.83 8.36 12.90
CA LEU A 396 5.93 7.60 11.66
C LEU A 396 7.26 6.84 11.57
N ILE A 397 8.38 7.50 11.87
CA ILE A 397 9.72 6.91 11.82
C ILE A 397 9.89 5.76 12.81
N ARG A 398 9.27 5.84 13.99
CA ARG A 398 9.33 4.77 15.00
C ARG A 398 8.39 3.61 14.71
N THR A 399 7.29 3.87 14.01
CA THR A 399 6.20 2.90 13.85
C THR A 399 6.32 2.12 12.54
N PHE A 400 6.80 2.77 11.47
CA PHE A 400 6.77 2.24 10.10
C PHE A 400 8.16 2.13 9.48
N SER A 401 8.25 1.29 8.45
CA SER A 401 9.43 1.05 7.65
C SER A 401 9.11 1.20 6.15
N LYS A 402 10.13 1.31 5.31
CA LYS A 402 9.96 1.39 3.84
C LYS A 402 9.35 0.11 3.21
N ARG A 403 9.26 -0.98 3.97
CA ARG A 403 8.64 -2.24 3.53
C ARG A 403 7.13 -2.25 3.75
N ASP A 404 6.63 -1.34 4.57
CA ASP A 404 5.21 -1.15 4.77
C ASP A 404 4.60 -0.40 3.57
N PHE A 405 3.29 -0.57 3.37
CA PHE A 405 2.49 0.22 2.45
C PHE A 405 1.61 1.18 3.25
N VAL A 406 1.94 2.47 3.20
CA VAL A 406 1.28 3.50 4.04
C VAL A 406 0.46 4.44 3.17
N VAL A 407 -0.85 4.41 3.40
CA VAL A 407 -1.81 5.37 2.86
C VAL A 407 -2.15 6.36 3.97
N MET A 408 -2.12 7.65 3.67
CA MET A 408 -2.43 8.68 4.66
C MET A 408 -3.47 9.66 4.12
N LYS A 409 -4.52 9.92 4.89
CA LYS A 409 -5.45 11.04 4.66
C LYS A 409 -5.16 12.15 5.66
N MET A 410 -5.16 13.40 5.20
CA MET A 410 -4.89 14.57 6.04
C MET A 410 -5.88 15.69 5.75
N ASP A 411 -6.59 16.08 6.80
CA ASP A 411 -7.59 17.14 6.83
C ASP A 411 -7.62 17.63 8.28
N ILE A 412 -6.76 18.62 8.57
CA ILE A 412 -6.42 19.05 9.93
C ILE A 412 -6.53 20.56 10.09
N GLU A 413 -7.45 21.14 9.31
CA GLU A 413 -7.98 22.49 9.45
C GLU A 413 -6.93 23.62 9.48
N GLY A 414 -5.89 23.53 8.64
CA GLY A 414 -4.96 24.64 8.36
C GLY A 414 -3.52 24.45 8.80
N SER A 415 -3.18 23.29 9.38
CA SER A 415 -1.81 22.95 9.81
C SER A 415 -1.03 22.10 8.81
N GLU A 416 -1.59 21.86 7.62
CA GLU A 416 -1.07 20.94 6.62
C GLU A 416 0.31 21.36 6.12
N PHE A 417 0.54 22.66 5.88
CA PHE A 417 1.82 23.16 5.37
C PHE A 417 2.96 22.94 6.36
N ASP A 418 2.72 23.22 7.64
CA ASP A 418 3.74 23.10 8.68
C ASP A 418 4.10 21.63 8.90
N LEU A 419 3.07 20.77 8.91
CA LEU A 419 3.25 19.33 9.03
C LEU A 419 3.94 18.72 7.81
N MET A 420 3.56 19.11 6.58
CA MET A 420 4.22 18.65 5.35
C MET A 420 5.70 19.05 5.32
N ASN A 421 6.03 20.29 5.70
CA ASN A 421 7.42 20.72 5.78
C ASN A 421 8.21 19.88 6.80
N ARG A 422 7.65 19.65 7.99
CA ARG A 422 8.26 18.78 9.01
C ARG A 422 8.47 17.34 8.53
N LEU A 423 7.51 16.76 7.81
CA LEU A 423 7.64 15.41 7.25
C LEU A 423 8.75 15.32 6.19
N VAL A 424 8.86 16.34 5.32
CA VAL A 424 9.90 16.39 4.30
C VAL A 424 11.29 16.59 4.92
N GLU A 425 11.42 17.51 5.88
CA GLU A 425 12.69 17.80 6.56
C GLU A 425 13.21 16.62 7.38
N SER A 426 12.32 15.87 8.03
CA SER A 426 12.66 14.67 8.80
C SER A 426 12.96 13.44 7.95
N GLY A 427 12.55 13.43 6.68
CA GLY A 427 12.52 12.24 5.85
C GLY A 427 11.40 11.25 6.19
N ALA A 428 10.55 11.54 7.19
CA ALA A 428 9.36 10.73 7.49
C ALA A 428 8.41 10.67 6.29
N PHE A 429 8.43 11.71 5.45
CA PHE A 429 7.70 11.76 4.18
C PHE A 429 7.99 10.55 3.26
N CYS A 430 9.20 9.98 3.31
CA CYS A 430 9.54 8.84 2.45
C CYS A 430 8.84 7.53 2.88
N LEU A 431 8.18 7.50 4.04
CA LEU A 431 7.43 6.35 4.54
C LEU A 431 5.99 6.32 4.05
N ILE A 432 5.52 7.40 3.41
CA ILE A 432 4.16 7.50 2.88
C ILE A 432 4.18 7.12 1.41
N ASP A 433 3.46 6.07 1.04
CA ASP A 433 3.33 5.62 -0.34
C ASP A 433 2.29 6.47 -1.08
N GLU A 434 1.15 6.75 -0.45
CA GLU A 434 0.01 7.48 -1.03
C GLU A 434 -0.62 8.45 -0.03
N LEU A 435 -0.95 9.67 -0.48
CA LEU A 435 -1.42 10.78 0.36
C LEU A 435 -2.69 11.40 -0.21
N PHE A 436 -3.74 11.49 0.59
CA PHE A 436 -4.95 12.25 0.33
C PHE A 436 -4.93 13.49 1.21
N LEU A 437 -4.70 14.65 0.61
CA LEU A 437 -4.48 15.88 1.36
C LEU A 437 -5.58 16.88 1.05
N GLU A 438 -6.30 17.32 2.08
CA GLU A 438 -7.18 18.50 2.02
C GLU A 438 -6.38 19.72 2.41
N CYS A 439 -6.08 20.57 1.43
CA CYS A 439 -5.39 21.81 1.69
C CYS A 439 -6.40 22.90 2.04
N HIS A 440 -6.33 23.39 3.27
CA HIS A 440 -7.19 24.48 3.73
C HIS A 440 -6.65 25.85 3.30
N TYR A 441 -7.51 26.66 2.67
CA TYR A 441 -7.19 27.99 2.16
C TYR A 441 -8.39 28.95 2.21
N ASP A 442 -8.15 30.24 2.00
CA ASP A 442 -9.18 31.28 1.97
C ASP A 442 -10.03 31.18 0.69
N ARG A 443 -11.30 30.75 0.88
CA ARG A 443 -12.29 30.52 -0.18
C ARG A 443 -13.16 31.76 -0.37
N TRP A 444 -13.78 31.92 -1.53
CA TRP A 444 -14.77 32.99 -1.76
C TRP A 444 -16.06 32.75 -0.97
N ILE A 445 -16.55 33.75 -0.24
CA ILE A 445 -17.85 33.70 0.43
C ILE A 445 -18.94 33.98 -0.61
N LYS A 446 -19.70 32.95 -0.95
CA LYS A 446 -20.69 33.02 -2.05
C LYS A 446 -21.95 33.82 -1.74
N CYS A 447 -22.22 34.18 -0.48
CA CYS A 447 -23.55 34.65 -0.07
C CYS A 447 -23.75 36.18 -0.01
N CYS A 448 -22.88 37.01 -0.63
CA CYS A 448 -23.24 38.31 -1.28
C CYS A 448 -22.12 39.38 -1.36
N SER A 449 -20.90 39.20 -0.86
CA SER A 449 -19.92 40.32 -0.82
C SER A 449 -18.80 40.30 -1.86
N GLY A 450 -18.57 39.18 -2.55
CA GLY A 450 -17.37 39.05 -3.40
C GLY A 450 -16.07 39.15 -2.60
N GLU A 451 -16.11 38.81 -1.31
CA GLU A 451 -14.97 38.79 -0.41
C GLU A 451 -14.56 37.34 -0.11
N LYS A 452 -13.26 37.13 0.12
CA LYS A 452 -12.75 35.83 0.59
C LYS A 452 -12.97 35.69 2.09
N THR A 453 -13.13 34.46 2.57
CA THR A 453 -12.98 34.15 3.99
C THR A 453 -11.58 34.58 4.43
N ASN A 454 -11.45 35.04 5.68
CA ASN A 454 -10.15 35.31 6.31
C ASN A 454 -9.88 34.23 7.38
N ARG A 455 -10.21 32.99 7.02
CA ARG A 455 -10.31 31.86 7.95
C ARG A 455 -9.03 31.02 7.96
N HIS A 456 -8.22 31.12 6.90
CA HIS A 456 -6.90 30.53 6.77
C HIS A 456 -5.87 31.60 6.38
N LYS A 457 -4.60 31.22 6.26
CA LYS A 457 -3.52 32.15 5.83
C LYS A 457 -2.98 31.80 4.44
N ARG A 458 -3.68 30.94 3.72
CA ARG A 458 -3.22 30.29 2.50
C ARG A 458 -4.18 30.57 1.37
N SER A 459 -3.63 30.66 0.17
CA SER A 459 -4.37 30.81 -1.09
C SER A 459 -4.44 29.48 -1.83
N TYR A 460 -5.41 29.35 -2.73
CA TYR A 460 -5.52 28.18 -3.62
C TYR A 460 -4.23 27.90 -4.40
N ALA A 461 -3.58 28.94 -4.92
CA ALA A 461 -2.32 28.81 -5.64
C ALA A 461 -1.19 28.24 -4.76
N GLN A 462 -1.16 28.57 -3.46
CA GLN A 462 -0.20 27.97 -2.53
C GLN A 462 -0.48 26.49 -2.30
N CYS A 463 -1.75 26.08 -2.25
CA CYS A 463 -2.12 24.67 -2.21
C CYS A 463 -1.65 23.92 -3.46
N MET A 464 -1.90 24.47 -4.66
CA MET A 464 -1.46 23.83 -5.91
C MET A 464 0.06 23.72 -6.01
N ASN A 465 0.79 24.73 -5.55
CA ASN A 465 2.24 24.67 -5.45
C ASN A 465 2.72 23.59 -4.46
N LEU A 466 1.99 23.38 -3.35
CA LEU A 466 2.28 22.30 -2.42
C LEU A 466 2.08 20.94 -3.10
N TYR A 467 0.93 20.67 -3.71
CA TYR A 467 0.68 19.40 -4.42
C TYR A 467 1.72 19.12 -5.51
N ALA A 468 2.02 20.12 -6.35
CA ALA A 468 3.01 19.99 -7.42
C ALA A 468 4.41 19.70 -6.88
N LYS A 469 4.79 20.35 -5.77
CA LYS A 469 6.07 20.09 -5.09
C LYS A 469 6.11 18.67 -4.52
N LEU A 470 5.05 18.22 -3.83
CA LEU A 470 4.98 16.88 -3.26
C LEU A 470 5.07 15.79 -4.35
N ARG A 471 4.37 15.95 -5.48
CA ARG A 471 4.50 15.05 -6.65
C ARG A 471 5.92 15.04 -7.20
N LYS A 472 6.54 16.21 -7.35
CA LYS A 472 7.96 16.32 -7.80
C LYS A 472 8.93 15.64 -6.84
N ASP A 473 8.66 15.72 -5.53
CA ASP A 473 9.44 15.09 -4.47
C ASP A 473 9.09 13.60 -4.28
N GLY A 474 8.22 13.05 -5.15
CA GLY A 474 7.98 11.62 -5.28
C GLY A 474 6.84 11.09 -4.44
N CYS A 475 5.87 11.90 -4.02
CA CYS A 475 4.66 11.45 -3.34
C CYS A 475 3.48 11.32 -4.31
N PHE A 476 2.74 10.23 -4.18
CA PHE A 476 1.44 10.06 -4.82
C PHE A 476 0.43 10.84 -4.00
N VAL A 477 0.34 12.14 -4.27
CA VAL A 477 -0.61 13.01 -3.59
C VAL A 477 -1.84 13.27 -4.47
N HIS A 478 -3.00 13.09 -3.85
CA HIS A 478 -4.34 13.35 -4.37
C HIS A 478 -4.93 14.55 -3.64
N GLN A 479 -5.71 15.34 -4.38
CA GLN A 479 -6.48 16.45 -3.82
C GLN A 479 -7.72 15.89 -3.13
N TRP A 480 -7.81 16.08 -1.81
CA TRP A 480 -9.01 15.78 -1.01
C TRP A 480 -9.84 17.06 -0.82
N TRP A 481 -11.17 16.94 -0.79
CA TRP A 481 -12.11 18.06 -0.87
C TRP A 481 -13.31 17.93 0.06
#